data_AF-A0A349NB34-F1
#
_entry.id   AF-A0A349NB34-F1
#
_cell.length_a   1.000
_cell.length_b   1.000
_cell.length_c   1.000
_cell.angle_alpha   90.00
_cell.angle_beta   90.00
_cell.angle_gamma   90.00
#
_symmetry.space_group_name_H-M   'P 1'
#
loop_
_entity.id
_entity.type
_entity.pdbx_description
1 polymer ?
#
loop_
_entity_poly.entity_id
_entity_poly.type
_entity_poly.pdbx_seq_one_letter_code
_entity_poly.pdbx_strand_id
1 'polypeptide(L)'
;MLITLNPKFVCEGLLPLLSTIVLFQSIAMGDFWISGSLPEVSPDEVPKLFRENLELRARTLEGKLSVDSEGNFHQQFEGEPGLFSLAFPGDRKISLAIDEGQRVVIQTDIKDHGALKIAGSPDTDALIAYESFRRESLARLVYPPRAALNEATARGVSAERLAALSEQEVEAYGAHRRELNDFTIEHIGKSVALYATSLRWDPDHRLSEIEDAVKAFSKNRPQAAISKRMIEKLQSFRRTAIGANGASLAGQSLDGKSHRLEDSKG
;
A
#
# COMPACT_ATOMS: atom_id res chain seq x y z
N MET A 1 -57.91 -50.29 38.24
CA MET A 1 -59.01 -50.82 37.41
C MET A 1 -59.53 -49.67 36.56
N LEU A 2 -59.43 -49.79 35.22
CA LEU A 2 -60.00 -48.97 34.13
C LEU A 2 -59.76 -47.44 34.14
N ILE A 3 -58.96 -46.85 33.24
CA ILE A 3 -59.21 -46.48 31.82
C ILE A 3 -60.35 -45.46 31.62
N THR A 4 -59.99 -44.27 31.11
CA THR A 4 -60.59 -43.48 29.99
C THR A 4 -59.86 -42.11 29.90
N LEU A 5 -58.95 -41.86 28.95
CA LEU A 5 -59.10 -41.35 27.56
C LEU A 5 -59.83 -40.00 27.36
N ASN A 6 -59.00 -38.92 27.26
CA ASN A 6 -58.94 -37.82 26.25
C ASN A 6 -60.21 -36.95 25.94
N PRO A 7 -60.13 -35.83 25.17
CA PRO A 7 -58.98 -35.03 24.68
C PRO A 7 -59.19 -33.48 24.80
N LYS A 8 -58.17 -32.68 24.43
CA LYS A 8 -58.36 -31.46 23.59
C LYS A 8 -57.01 -30.87 23.11
N PHE A 9 -56.79 -31.03 21.80
CA PHE A 9 -56.20 -30.12 20.83
C PHE A 9 -55.13 -29.11 21.30
N VAL A 10 -53.87 -29.39 20.95
CA VAL A 10 -52.84 -28.37 20.76
C VAL A 10 -52.67 -28.18 19.26
N CYS A 11 -52.87 -26.94 18.81
CA CYS A 11 -52.73 -26.50 17.43
C CYS A 11 -51.75 -25.32 17.47
N GLU A 12 -50.46 -25.57 17.28
CA GLU A 12 -49.48 -24.52 16.98
C GLU A 12 -48.53 -25.07 15.91
N GLY A 13 -48.75 -24.59 14.68
CA GLY A 13 -47.95 -24.92 13.51
C GLY A 13 -47.03 -23.77 13.13
N LEU A 14 -45.79 -24.16 12.84
CA LEU A 14 -44.84 -23.57 11.88
C LEU A 14 -44.42 -22.09 12.07
N LEU A 15 -43.23 -21.93 12.66
CA LEU A 15 -42.30 -20.85 12.35
C LEU A 15 -41.16 -21.44 11.48
N PRO A 16 -40.90 -20.95 10.26
CA PRO A 16 -39.75 -21.39 9.50
C PRO A 16 -38.49 -20.73 10.06
N LEU A 17 -37.56 -21.54 10.56
CA LEU A 17 -36.18 -21.16 10.87
C LEU A 17 -35.50 -20.74 9.56
N LEU A 18 -35.34 -19.42 9.36
CA LEU A 18 -34.36 -18.88 8.42
C LEU A 18 -32.96 -19.26 8.94
N SER A 19 -32.37 -20.31 8.36
CA SER A 19 -30.93 -20.56 8.46
C SER A 19 -30.19 -19.50 7.66
N THR A 20 -29.82 -18.40 8.32
CA THR A 20 -28.80 -17.47 7.80
C THR A 20 -27.46 -18.20 7.84
N ILE A 21 -27.05 -18.78 6.71
CA ILE A 21 -25.68 -19.25 6.52
C ILE A 21 -24.79 -18.00 6.48
N VAL A 22 -24.16 -17.69 7.61
CA VAL A 22 -23.05 -16.73 7.66
C VAL A 22 -21.85 -17.43 7.03
N LEU A 23 -21.61 -17.19 5.75
CA LEU A 23 -20.34 -17.48 5.11
C LEU A 23 -19.29 -16.59 5.79
N PHE A 24 -18.58 -17.12 6.78
CA PHE A 24 -17.30 -16.58 7.20
C PHE A 24 -16.38 -16.64 5.98
N GLN A 25 -16.26 -15.52 5.26
CA GLN A 25 -15.20 -15.39 4.27
C GLN A 25 -13.89 -15.41 5.04
N SER A 26 -13.18 -16.53 4.95
CA SER A 26 -11.81 -16.65 5.45
C SER A 26 -11.01 -15.52 4.85
N ILE A 27 -10.60 -14.59 5.70
CA ILE A 27 -9.45 -13.73 5.39
C ILE A 27 -8.30 -14.70 5.10
N ALA A 28 -7.55 -14.47 4.02
CA ALA A 28 -6.34 -15.23 3.76
C ALA A 28 -5.31 -14.83 4.83
N MET A 29 -5.38 -15.51 5.97
CA MET A 29 -4.40 -15.41 7.05
C MET A 29 -3.26 -16.34 6.71
N GLY A 30 -2.07 -15.77 6.58
CA GLY A 30 -0.86 -16.50 6.30
C GLY A 30 0.21 -16.18 7.34
N ASP A 31 0.97 -17.19 7.73
CA ASP A 31 2.05 -16.98 8.67
C ASP A 31 3.27 -16.42 7.96
N PHE A 32 4.00 -15.55 8.64
CA PHE A 32 5.34 -15.13 8.22
C PHE A 32 6.27 -15.06 9.43
N TRP A 33 7.58 -15.11 9.17
CA TRP A 33 8.59 -15.12 10.21
C TRP A 33 9.53 -13.94 10.06
N ILE A 34 9.88 -13.32 11.18
CA ILE A 34 10.92 -12.32 11.27
C ILE A 34 11.96 -12.84 12.27
N SER A 35 13.21 -12.89 11.83
CA SER A 35 14.33 -13.37 12.64
C SER A 35 15.57 -12.54 12.42
N GLY A 36 16.54 -12.64 13.32
CA GLY A 36 17.74 -11.83 13.19
C GLY A 36 18.59 -11.73 14.44
N SER A 37 19.60 -10.88 14.34
CA SER A 37 20.51 -10.54 15.44
C SER A 37 20.78 -9.05 15.44
N LEU A 38 20.56 -8.42 16.60
CA LEU A 38 20.74 -7.00 16.88
C LEU A 38 21.46 -6.87 18.24
N PRO A 39 22.80 -6.95 18.25
CA PRO A 39 23.58 -6.98 19.49
C PRO A 39 23.42 -5.72 20.37
N GLU A 40 22.98 -4.61 19.78
CA GLU A 40 22.80 -3.32 20.46
C GLU A 40 21.45 -3.19 21.18
N VAL A 41 20.51 -4.12 20.96
CA VAL A 41 19.15 -4.02 21.50
C VAL A 41 19.04 -4.83 22.79
N SER A 42 18.73 -4.14 23.90
CA SER A 42 18.47 -4.77 25.19
C SER A 42 17.15 -5.58 25.17
N PRO A 43 17.02 -6.65 25.97
CA PRO A 43 15.74 -7.34 26.18
C PRO A 43 14.58 -6.42 26.61
N ASP A 44 14.87 -5.28 27.24
CA ASP A 44 13.87 -4.28 27.65
C ASP A 44 13.42 -3.35 26.52
N GLU A 45 14.16 -3.36 25.40
CA GLU A 45 14.05 -2.44 24.28
C GLU A 45 13.48 -3.14 23.02
N VAL A 46 12.28 -3.67 23.20
CA VAL A 46 11.65 -4.63 22.27
C VAL A 46 11.24 -3.97 20.93
N PRO A 47 11.77 -4.42 19.78
CA PRO A 47 11.34 -3.96 18.46
C PRO A 47 9.85 -4.21 18.24
N LYS A 48 9.18 -3.29 17.56
CA LYS A 48 7.73 -3.32 17.32
C LYS A 48 7.43 -3.43 15.84
N LEU A 49 6.61 -4.41 15.48
CA LEU A 49 6.11 -4.57 14.12
C LEU A 49 4.79 -3.83 13.98
N PHE A 50 4.73 -2.93 13.02
CA PHE A 50 3.51 -2.22 12.65
C PHE A 50 3.11 -2.58 11.24
N ARG A 51 1.82 -2.77 10.98
CA ARG A 51 1.26 -2.79 9.63
C ARG A 51 0.99 -1.38 9.15
N GLU A 52 1.39 -1.09 7.93
CA GLU A 52 1.25 0.24 7.31
C GLU A 52 -0.01 0.33 6.46
N ASN A 53 -0.73 1.44 6.61
CA ASN A 53 -1.88 1.81 5.80
C ASN A 53 -1.58 3.12 5.07
N LEU A 54 -1.31 3.03 3.77
CA LEU A 54 -0.80 4.15 2.98
C LEU A 54 -1.88 5.20 2.73
N GLU A 55 -3.13 4.81 2.56
CA GLU A 55 -4.24 5.74 2.30
C GLU A 55 -4.61 6.53 3.54
N LEU A 56 -4.70 5.85 4.69
CA LEU A 56 -5.05 6.50 5.96
C LEU A 56 -3.86 7.17 6.62
N ARG A 57 -2.64 6.97 6.10
CA ARG A 57 -1.37 7.37 6.73
C ARG A 57 -1.32 6.93 8.20
N ALA A 58 -1.81 5.72 8.43
CA ALA A 58 -1.97 5.15 9.75
C ALA A 58 -1.17 3.85 9.85
N ARG A 59 -0.88 3.43 11.08
CA ARG A 59 -0.24 2.16 11.34
C ARG A 59 -0.90 1.46 12.52
N THR A 60 -0.95 0.14 12.45
CA THR A 60 -1.52 -0.72 13.50
C THR A 60 -0.41 -1.58 14.07
N LEU A 61 -0.35 -1.73 15.40
CA LEU A 61 0.62 -2.62 16.03
C LEU A 61 0.21 -4.08 15.77
N GLU A 62 1.07 -4.84 15.08
CA GLU A 62 0.87 -6.28 14.83
C GLU A 62 1.50 -7.10 15.96
N GLY A 63 2.61 -6.63 16.52
CA GLY A 63 3.21 -7.27 17.69
C GLY A 63 4.58 -6.72 18.03
N LYS A 64 5.26 -7.43 18.92
CA LYS A 64 6.60 -7.11 19.41
C LYS A 64 7.51 -8.32 19.20
N LEU A 65 8.79 -8.08 18.94
CA LEU A 65 9.77 -9.14 18.75
C LEU A 65 10.46 -9.45 20.07
N SER A 66 10.34 -10.66 20.59
CA SER A 66 11.14 -11.07 21.75
C SER A 66 12.62 -11.20 21.38
N VAL A 67 13.47 -10.46 22.09
CA VAL A 67 14.94 -10.47 21.93
C VAL A 67 15.55 -11.20 23.12
N ASP A 68 16.48 -12.13 22.86
CA ASP A 68 17.20 -12.86 23.90
C ASP A 68 18.40 -12.05 24.45
N SER A 69 19.11 -12.62 25.42
CA SER A 69 20.27 -11.98 26.05
C SER A 69 21.46 -11.77 25.11
N GLU A 70 21.47 -12.42 23.95
CA GLU A 70 22.51 -12.31 22.92
C GLU A 70 22.09 -11.35 21.79
N GLY A 71 20.93 -10.71 21.90
CA GLY A 71 20.39 -9.81 20.89
C GLY A 71 19.73 -10.53 19.71
N ASN A 72 19.51 -11.84 19.78
CA ASN A 72 18.84 -12.59 18.73
C ASN A 72 17.33 -12.60 18.92
N PHE A 73 16.59 -12.70 17.82
CA PHE A 73 15.14 -12.82 17.86
C PHE A 73 14.65 -13.77 16.76
N HIS A 74 13.54 -14.42 17.06
CA HIS A 74 12.79 -15.21 16.12
C HIS A 74 11.31 -15.13 16.50
N GLN A 75 10.50 -14.58 15.61
CA GLN A 75 9.09 -14.36 15.87
C GLN A 75 8.26 -14.74 14.65
N GLN A 76 7.24 -15.56 14.89
CA GLN A 76 6.16 -15.82 13.94
C GLN A 76 5.04 -14.79 14.16
N PHE A 77 4.47 -14.33 13.07
CA PHE A 77 3.31 -13.46 13.04
C PHE A 77 2.24 -14.08 12.15
N GLU A 78 0.98 -13.96 12.56
CA GLU A 78 -0.18 -14.34 11.78
C GLU A 78 -0.79 -13.06 11.17
N GLY A 79 -1.11 -13.06 9.88
CA GLY A 79 -1.81 -11.93 9.28
C GLY A 79 -1.92 -11.98 7.77
N GLU A 80 -2.50 -10.95 7.20
CA GLU A 80 -2.56 -10.81 5.74
C GLU A 80 -1.22 -10.30 5.18
N PRO A 81 -0.89 -10.62 3.92
CA PRO A 81 0.16 -9.95 3.17
C PRO A 81 0.03 -8.43 3.24
N GLY A 82 1.16 -7.73 3.37
CA GLY A 82 1.11 -6.30 3.65
C GLY A 82 2.44 -5.59 3.64
N LEU A 83 2.34 -4.27 3.77
CA LEU A 83 3.48 -3.44 4.13
C LEU A 83 3.54 -3.34 5.63
N PHE A 84 4.76 -3.48 6.14
CA PHE A 84 5.03 -3.40 7.56
C PHE A 84 6.18 -2.45 7.79
N SER A 85 6.28 -2.01 9.03
CA SER A 85 7.48 -1.43 9.54
C SER A 85 7.93 -2.04 10.85
N LEU A 86 9.21 -2.34 10.89
CA LEU A 86 9.88 -2.75 12.10
C LEU A 86 10.53 -1.52 12.71
N ALA A 87 9.97 -1.04 13.82
CA ALA A 87 10.49 0.08 14.57
C ALA A 87 11.36 -0.42 15.72
N PHE A 88 12.61 0.03 15.72
CA PHE A 88 13.57 -0.19 16.79
C PHE A 88 13.56 1.00 17.76
N PRO A 89 14.10 0.81 18.98
CA PRO A 89 14.52 1.92 19.82
C PRO A 89 15.44 2.90 19.07
N GLY A 90 15.37 4.19 19.40
CA GLY A 90 16.24 5.22 18.81
C GLY A 90 15.87 5.64 17.38
N ASP A 91 14.58 5.70 17.06
CA ASP A 91 14.00 6.16 15.77
C ASP A 91 14.40 5.36 14.51
N ARG A 92 15.20 4.30 14.65
CA ARG A 92 15.52 3.39 13.54
C ARG A 92 14.27 2.62 13.09
N LYS A 93 13.99 2.64 11.78
CA LYS A 93 12.82 1.97 11.18
C LYS A 93 13.23 1.25 9.90
N ILE A 94 12.77 0.02 9.73
CA ILE A 94 12.83 -0.72 8.47
C ILE A 94 11.43 -0.81 7.87
N SER A 95 11.31 -0.58 6.56
CA SER A 95 10.10 -0.90 5.80
C SER A 95 10.21 -2.29 5.20
N LEU A 96 9.15 -3.10 5.34
CA LEU A 96 9.08 -4.47 4.86
C LEU A 96 7.84 -4.64 3.98
N ALA A 97 7.95 -5.44 2.93
CA ALA A 97 6.81 -5.96 2.19
C ALA A 97 6.83 -7.46 2.38
N ILE A 98 5.80 -8.01 3.01
CA ILE A 98 5.80 -9.41 3.43
C ILE A 98 4.55 -10.08 2.90
N ASP A 99 4.77 -11.21 2.24
CA ASP A 99 3.72 -12.12 1.81
C ASP A 99 3.64 -13.36 2.71
N GLU A 100 2.57 -14.12 2.56
CA GLU A 100 2.39 -15.39 3.26
C GLU A 100 3.57 -16.35 3.03
N GLY A 101 4.00 -17.02 4.09
CA GLY A 101 5.05 -18.03 4.04
C GLY A 101 6.47 -17.47 4.07
N GLN A 102 6.66 -16.15 4.01
CA GLN A 102 7.99 -15.55 3.90
C GLN A 102 8.75 -15.50 5.22
N ARG A 103 10.08 -15.54 5.11
CA ARG A 103 11.01 -15.52 6.24
C ARG A 103 11.97 -14.36 6.10
N VAL A 104 11.70 -13.26 6.79
CA VAL A 104 12.58 -12.10 6.83
C VAL A 104 13.71 -12.35 7.83
N VAL A 105 14.95 -12.17 7.38
CA VAL A 105 16.15 -12.24 8.20
C VAL A 105 16.77 -10.84 8.25
N ILE A 106 17.02 -10.32 9.45
CA ILE A 106 17.58 -9.00 9.68
C ILE A 106 18.88 -9.12 10.47
N GLN A 107 19.96 -8.57 9.96
CA GLN A 107 21.28 -8.66 10.58
C GLN A 107 21.94 -7.29 10.63
N THR A 108 22.65 -7.01 11.71
CA THR A 108 23.57 -5.87 11.76
C THR A 108 24.85 -6.19 10.99
N ASP A 109 25.20 -5.36 10.01
CA ASP A 109 26.51 -5.37 9.39
C ASP A 109 27.49 -4.53 10.21
N ILE A 110 28.32 -5.22 10.98
CA ILE A 110 29.36 -4.61 11.80
C ILE A 110 30.42 -3.90 10.92
N LYS A 111 30.62 -4.34 9.68
CA LYS A 111 31.60 -3.73 8.75
C LYS A 111 31.09 -2.43 8.13
N ASP A 112 29.78 -2.23 8.10
CA ASP A 112 29.12 -1.05 7.54
C ASP A 112 28.49 -0.20 8.65
N HIS A 113 29.29 0.12 9.67
CA HIS A 113 28.90 1.01 10.77
C HIS A 113 27.58 0.64 11.47
N GLY A 114 27.25 -0.65 11.53
CA GLY A 114 26.01 -1.12 12.14
C GLY A 114 24.78 -0.99 11.24
N ALA A 115 24.96 -0.87 9.92
CA ALA A 115 23.87 -0.88 8.96
C ALA A 115 23.06 -2.18 9.03
N LEU A 116 21.77 -2.11 8.72
CA LEU A 116 20.88 -3.27 8.76
C LEU A 116 20.82 -3.92 7.38
N LYS A 117 21.17 -5.21 7.31
CA LYS A 117 20.97 -6.08 6.16
C LYS A 117 19.68 -6.86 6.32
N ILE A 118 18.89 -6.90 5.25
CA ILE A 118 17.60 -7.59 5.21
C ILE A 118 17.67 -8.60 4.07
N ALA A 119 17.19 -9.81 4.32
CA ALA A 119 17.15 -10.89 3.32
C ALA A 119 15.96 -11.83 3.57
N GLY A 120 15.72 -12.75 2.63
CA GLY A 120 14.77 -13.87 2.80
C GLY A 120 13.31 -13.54 2.48
N SER A 121 13.03 -12.31 2.05
CA SER A 121 11.71 -11.91 1.53
C SER A 121 11.87 -11.27 0.15
N PRO A 122 11.51 -12.01 -0.94
CA PRO A 122 11.51 -11.47 -2.30
C PRO A 122 10.67 -10.19 -2.44
N ASP A 123 9.58 -10.09 -1.66
CA ASP A 123 8.73 -8.90 -1.64
C ASP A 123 9.43 -7.70 -1.00
N THR A 124 10.16 -7.92 0.08
CA THR A 124 10.98 -6.87 0.71
C THR A 124 12.15 -6.49 -0.20
N ASP A 125 12.77 -7.43 -0.89
CA ASP A 125 13.83 -7.15 -1.88
C ASP A 125 13.30 -6.28 -3.03
N ALA A 126 12.11 -6.59 -3.54
CA ALA A 126 11.43 -5.78 -4.56
C ALA A 126 11.11 -4.37 -4.04
N LEU A 127 10.66 -4.24 -2.78
CA LEU A 127 10.43 -2.94 -2.15
C LEU A 127 11.73 -2.12 -2.02
N ILE A 128 12.82 -2.74 -1.59
CA ILE A 128 14.13 -2.10 -1.45
C ILE A 128 14.63 -1.62 -2.81
N ALA A 129 14.55 -2.47 -3.84
CA ALA A 129 14.94 -2.14 -5.20
C ALA A 129 14.13 -0.94 -5.74
N TYR A 130 12.80 -0.96 -5.54
CA TYR A 130 11.92 0.15 -5.92
C TYR A 130 12.30 1.45 -5.21
N GLU A 131 12.47 1.43 -3.88
CA GLU A 131 12.82 2.63 -3.13
C GLU A 131 14.21 3.17 -3.48
N SER A 132 15.16 2.29 -3.83
CA SER A 132 16.47 2.69 -4.34
C SER A 132 16.35 3.40 -5.69
N PHE A 133 15.69 2.76 -6.66
CA PHE A 133 15.44 3.34 -7.98
C PHE A 133 14.68 4.66 -7.89
N ARG A 134 13.66 4.72 -7.01
CA ARG A 134 12.89 5.94 -6.78
C ARG A 134 13.75 7.10 -6.30
N ARG A 135 14.65 6.87 -5.35
CA ARG A 135 15.55 7.92 -4.87
C ARG A 135 16.50 8.38 -5.98
N GLU A 136 17.04 7.45 -6.76
CA GLU A 136 17.92 7.75 -7.88
C GLU A 136 17.21 8.57 -8.97
N SER A 137 16.04 8.10 -9.43
CA SER A 137 15.22 8.80 -10.43
C SER A 137 14.85 10.21 -9.96
N LEU A 138 14.43 10.36 -8.70
CA LEU A 138 14.11 11.68 -8.12
C LEU A 138 15.34 12.60 -8.09
N ALA A 139 16.50 12.07 -7.70
CA ALA A 139 17.74 12.83 -7.64
C ALA A 139 18.24 13.26 -9.02
N ARG A 140 18.09 12.38 -10.03
CA ARG A 140 18.50 12.63 -11.41
C ARG A 140 17.58 13.61 -12.12
N LEU A 141 16.26 13.45 -11.98
CA LEU A 141 15.29 14.21 -12.77
C LEU A 141 14.81 15.48 -12.07
N VAL A 142 14.45 15.40 -10.78
CA VAL A 142 13.66 16.46 -10.12
C VAL A 142 14.52 17.44 -9.34
N TYR A 143 15.58 16.98 -8.67
CA TYR A 143 16.40 17.87 -7.85
C TYR A 143 17.12 18.97 -8.66
N PRO A 144 17.67 18.71 -9.87
CA PRO A 144 18.32 19.77 -10.65
C PRO A 144 17.39 20.94 -11.02
N PRO A 145 16.21 20.75 -11.65
CA PRO A 145 15.32 21.88 -11.97
C PRO A 145 14.79 22.57 -10.72
N ARG A 146 14.51 21.84 -9.64
CA ARG A 146 14.12 22.43 -8.35
C ARG A 146 15.21 23.34 -7.76
N ALA A 147 16.47 22.90 -7.82
CA ALA A 147 17.59 23.70 -7.35
C ALA A 147 17.72 25.00 -8.17
N ALA A 148 17.57 24.91 -9.50
CA ALA A 148 17.58 26.07 -10.39
C ALA A 148 16.44 27.05 -10.10
N LEU A 149 15.23 26.55 -9.85
CA LEU A 149 14.06 27.37 -9.48
C LEU A 149 14.27 28.08 -8.13
N ASN A 150 14.80 27.37 -7.13
CA ASN A 150 15.09 27.95 -5.82
C ASN A 150 16.15 29.06 -5.90
N GLU A 151 17.22 28.83 -6.66
CA GLU A 151 18.28 29.83 -6.86
C GLU A 151 17.77 31.05 -7.64
N ALA A 152 16.92 30.84 -8.65
CA ALA A 152 16.27 31.90 -9.41
C ALA A 152 15.34 32.74 -8.53
N THR A 153 14.57 32.09 -7.66
CA THR A 153 13.67 32.76 -6.69
C THR A 153 14.47 33.61 -5.71
N ALA A 154 15.56 33.07 -5.16
CA ALA A 154 16.42 33.81 -4.22
C ALA A 154 17.10 35.03 -4.86
N ARG A 155 17.39 34.97 -6.17
CA ARG A 155 17.97 36.08 -6.94
C ARG A 155 16.95 37.10 -7.45
N GLY A 156 15.65 36.88 -7.26
CA GLY A 156 14.60 37.78 -7.71
C GLY A 156 14.56 37.95 -9.24
N VAL A 157 14.78 36.86 -10.00
CA VAL A 157 14.71 36.92 -11.47
C VAL A 157 13.28 37.22 -11.95
N SER A 158 13.12 37.54 -13.25
CA SER A 158 11.81 37.89 -13.81
C SER A 158 10.76 36.76 -13.64
N ALA A 159 9.50 37.16 -13.54
CA ALA A 159 8.36 36.24 -13.43
C ALA A 159 8.31 35.23 -14.60
N GLU A 160 8.63 35.68 -15.82
CA GLU A 160 8.68 34.82 -17.01
C GLU A 160 9.73 33.71 -16.87
N ARG A 161 10.89 34.04 -16.29
CA ARG A 161 11.95 33.05 -16.07
C ARG A 161 11.58 32.06 -14.97
N LEU A 162 10.91 32.53 -13.90
CA LEU A 162 10.39 31.65 -12.85
C LEU A 162 9.32 30.69 -13.39
N ALA A 163 8.40 31.19 -14.24
CA ALA A 163 7.38 30.35 -14.87
C ALA A 163 8.00 29.24 -15.72
N ALA A 164 8.99 29.56 -16.55
CA ALA A 164 9.69 28.56 -17.37
C ALA A 164 10.42 27.51 -16.52
N LEU A 165 11.04 27.89 -15.41
CA LEU A 165 11.71 26.95 -14.50
C LEU A 165 10.71 26.08 -13.72
N SER A 166 9.57 26.66 -13.34
CA SER A 166 8.46 25.94 -12.72
C SER A 166 7.89 24.87 -13.65
N GLU A 167 7.71 25.19 -14.94
CA GLU A 167 7.28 24.22 -15.95
C GLU A 167 8.28 23.06 -16.09
N GLN A 168 9.58 23.36 -16.12
CA GLN A 168 10.63 22.33 -16.15
C GLN A 168 10.60 21.40 -14.94
N GLU A 169 10.34 21.92 -13.73
CA GLU A 169 10.19 21.08 -12.53
C GLU A 169 8.96 20.16 -12.65
N VAL A 170 7.84 20.68 -13.16
CA VAL A 170 6.61 19.90 -13.38
C VAL A 170 6.85 18.78 -14.39
N GLU A 171 7.47 19.08 -15.53
CA GLU A 171 7.82 18.09 -16.55
C GLU A 171 8.75 17.01 -15.98
N ALA A 172 9.78 17.40 -15.22
CA ALA A 172 10.70 16.48 -14.58
C ALA A 172 10.01 15.57 -13.55
N TYR A 173 9.07 16.10 -12.77
CA TYR A 173 8.29 15.30 -11.83
C TYR A 173 7.35 14.32 -12.56
N GLY A 174 6.77 14.74 -13.68
CA GLY A 174 6.01 13.86 -14.58
C GLY A 174 6.88 12.71 -15.09
N ALA A 175 8.06 13.01 -15.64
CA ALA A 175 9.01 12.00 -16.11
C ALA A 175 9.42 11.02 -15.00
N HIS A 176 9.68 11.52 -13.79
CA HIS A 176 9.96 10.68 -12.62
C HIS A 176 8.84 9.68 -12.36
N ARG A 177 7.58 10.11 -12.33
CA ARG A 177 6.44 9.20 -12.10
C ARG A 177 6.30 8.16 -13.22
N ARG A 178 6.56 8.52 -14.47
CA ARG A 178 6.56 7.58 -15.59
C ARG A 178 7.62 6.50 -15.43
N GLU A 179 8.85 6.87 -15.08
CA GLU A 179 9.92 5.90 -14.78
C GLU A 179 9.53 4.97 -13.63
N LEU A 180 8.82 5.46 -12.61
CA LEU A 180 8.33 4.61 -11.51
C LEU A 180 7.26 3.62 -11.96
N ASN A 181 6.36 4.02 -12.87
CA ASN A 181 5.38 3.10 -13.46
C ASN A 181 6.09 2.03 -14.28
N ASP A 182 7.06 2.41 -15.11
CA ASP A 182 7.84 1.47 -15.92
C ASP A 182 8.56 0.44 -15.03
N PHE A 183 9.27 0.91 -14.00
CA PHE A 183 9.92 0.02 -13.02
C PHE A 183 8.92 -0.90 -12.31
N THR A 184 7.74 -0.37 -11.95
CA THR A 184 6.69 -1.17 -11.30
C THR A 184 6.28 -2.34 -12.18
N ILE A 185 6.05 -2.09 -13.47
CA ILE A 185 5.61 -3.11 -14.42
C ILE A 185 6.73 -4.13 -14.69
N GLU A 186 7.97 -3.67 -14.83
CA GLU A 186 9.11 -4.49 -15.25
C GLU A 186 9.70 -5.33 -14.10
N HIS A 187 9.66 -4.82 -12.87
CA HIS A 187 10.43 -5.41 -11.76
C HIS A 187 9.59 -5.79 -10.53
N ILE A 188 8.41 -5.20 -10.33
CA ILE A 188 7.60 -5.47 -9.13
C ILE A 188 6.59 -6.58 -9.38
N GLY A 189 5.94 -6.58 -10.55
CA GLY A 189 5.03 -7.65 -10.96
C GLY A 189 3.94 -7.95 -9.93
N LYS A 190 3.94 -9.17 -9.38
CA LYS A 190 2.93 -9.66 -8.42
C LYS A 190 3.38 -9.58 -6.96
N SER A 191 4.39 -8.78 -6.67
CA SER A 191 4.88 -8.56 -5.32
C SER A 191 3.91 -7.72 -4.48
N VAL A 192 3.88 -7.94 -3.16
CA VAL A 192 3.29 -7.07 -2.14
C VAL A 192 3.85 -5.65 -2.23
N ALA A 193 5.09 -5.47 -2.69
CA ALA A 193 5.68 -4.15 -2.96
C ALA A 193 4.87 -3.33 -3.98
N LEU A 194 4.05 -3.98 -4.83
CA LEU A 194 3.14 -3.30 -5.75
C LEU A 194 2.24 -2.29 -5.02
N TYR A 195 1.79 -2.63 -3.82
CA TYR A 195 0.99 -1.72 -3.01
C TYR A 195 1.77 -0.47 -2.58
N ALA A 196 3.07 -0.57 -2.28
CA ALA A 196 3.92 0.59 -1.98
C ALA A 196 4.07 1.52 -3.19
N THR A 197 4.17 0.95 -4.40
CA THR A 197 4.28 1.73 -5.63
C THR A 197 3.02 2.54 -5.92
N SER A 198 1.86 2.08 -5.43
CA SER A 198 0.56 2.70 -5.67
C SER A 198 0.49 4.17 -5.27
N LEU A 199 1.30 4.62 -4.32
CA LEU A 199 1.37 6.03 -3.92
C LEU A 199 1.80 6.98 -5.04
N ARG A 200 2.50 6.47 -6.07
CA ARG A 200 3.18 7.30 -7.07
C ARG A 200 2.74 7.04 -8.50
N TRP A 201 1.86 6.06 -8.70
CA TRP A 201 1.33 5.71 -10.00
C TRP A 201 0.83 6.93 -10.76
N ASP A 202 1.32 7.08 -11.99
CA ASP A 202 0.80 8.04 -12.97
C ASP A 202 -0.44 7.48 -13.66
N PRO A 203 -1.65 8.07 -13.49
CA PRO A 203 -2.85 7.58 -14.18
C PRO A 203 -2.79 7.77 -15.71
N ASP A 204 -1.94 8.67 -16.21
CA ASP A 204 -1.86 8.99 -17.64
C ASP A 204 -0.75 8.22 -18.37
N HIS A 205 -0.01 7.33 -17.67
CA HIS A 205 1.07 6.53 -18.27
C HIS A 205 0.95 5.07 -17.85
N ARG A 206 0.70 4.18 -18.83
CA ARG A 206 0.65 2.72 -18.64
C ARG A 206 -0.30 2.22 -17.53
N LEU A 207 -1.41 2.94 -17.33
CA LEU A 207 -2.41 2.58 -16.33
C LEU A 207 -3.01 1.20 -16.59
N SER A 208 -3.25 0.83 -17.86
CA SER A 208 -3.80 -0.49 -18.22
C SER A 208 -2.88 -1.63 -17.77
N GLU A 209 -1.56 -1.49 -17.94
CA GLU A 209 -0.61 -2.51 -17.51
C GLU A 209 -0.50 -2.61 -15.98
N ILE A 210 -0.63 -1.48 -15.28
CA ILE A 210 -0.73 -1.48 -13.81
C ILE A 210 -2.02 -2.18 -13.37
N GLU A 211 -3.14 -1.95 -14.04
CA GLU A 211 -4.40 -2.64 -13.77
C GLU A 211 -4.26 -4.16 -13.94
N ASP A 212 -3.59 -4.60 -15.00
CA ASP A 212 -3.30 -6.01 -15.23
C ASP A 212 -2.40 -6.59 -14.13
N ALA A 213 -1.37 -5.85 -13.69
CA ALA A 213 -0.51 -6.26 -12.57
C ALA A 213 -1.32 -6.40 -11.26
N VAL A 214 -2.17 -5.41 -10.94
CA VAL A 214 -3.03 -5.45 -9.74
C VAL A 214 -4.05 -6.58 -9.82
N LYS A 215 -4.65 -6.81 -11.00
CA LYS A 215 -5.58 -7.94 -11.21
C LYS A 215 -4.87 -9.27 -11.00
N ALA A 216 -3.65 -9.39 -11.51
CA ALA A 216 -2.84 -10.60 -11.38
C ALA A 216 -2.40 -10.83 -9.92
N PHE A 217 -2.05 -9.76 -9.18
CA PHE A 217 -1.81 -9.79 -7.74
C PHE A 217 -3.06 -10.23 -6.97
N SER A 218 -4.19 -9.57 -7.23
CA SER A 218 -5.45 -9.76 -6.50
C SER A 218 -6.07 -11.14 -6.77
N LYS A 219 -5.80 -11.75 -7.92
CA LYS A 219 -6.25 -13.12 -8.21
C LYS A 219 -5.74 -14.13 -7.17
N ASN A 220 -4.51 -13.95 -6.70
CA ASN A 220 -3.91 -14.83 -5.71
C ASN A 220 -4.27 -14.42 -4.27
N ARG A 221 -4.64 -13.15 -4.07
CA ARG A 221 -4.91 -12.56 -2.74
C ARG A 221 -6.22 -11.76 -2.75
N PRO A 222 -7.37 -12.35 -3.11
CA PRO A 222 -8.59 -11.58 -3.36
C PRO A 222 -9.16 -10.92 -2.11
N GLN A 223 -8.86 -11.48 -0.93
CA GLN A 223 -9.38 -10.98 0.33
C GLN A 223 -8.47 -9.98 1.03
N ALA A 224 -7.18 -9.94 0.68
CA ALA A 224 -6.20 -9.07 1.31
C ALA A 224 -6.61 -7.60 1.20
N ALA A 225 -6.50 -6.86 2.30
CA ALA A 225 -6.88 -5.45 2.36
C ALA A 225 -6.12 -4.61 1.32
N ILE A 226 -4.85 -4.92 1.06
CA ILE A 226 -4.03 -4.23 0.07
C ILE A 226 -4.52 -4.45 -1.37
N SER A 227 -5.09 -5.61 -1.69
CA SER A 227 -5.70 -5.87 -3.01
C SER A 227 -6.91 -4.97 -3.23
N LYS A 228 -7.81 -4.91 -2.24
CA LYS A 228 -9.02 -4.06 -2.29
C LYS A 228 -8.66 -2.59 -2.47
N ARG A 229 -7.67 -2.10 -1.71
CA ARG A 229 -7.18 -0.72 -1.78
C ARG A 229 -6.58 -0.36 -3.15
N MET A 230 -5.75 -1.23 -3.71
CA MET A 230 -5.21 -1.01 -5.05
C MET A 230 -6.31 -0.95 -6.11
N ILE A 231 -7.31 -1.84 -6.03
CA ILE A 231 -8.46 -1.83 -6.95
C ILE A 231 -9.25 -0.53 -6.81
N GLU A 232 -9.58 -0.10 -5.60
CA GLU A 232 -10.28 1.16 -5.32
C GLU A 232 -9.51 2.38 -5.86
N LYS A 233 -8.18 2.36 -5.73
CA LYS A 233 -7.31 3.41 -6.26
C LYS A 233 -7.37 3.49 -7.78
N LEU A 234 -7.29 2.36 -8.47
CA LEU A 234 -7.41 2.30 -9.94
C LEU A 234 -8.78 2.76 -10.41
N GLN A 235 -9.85 2.39 -9.69
CA GLN A 235 -11.19 2.93 -9.97
C GLN A 235 -11.24 4.46 -9.82
N SER A 236 -10.55 5.01 -8.83
CA SER A 236 -10.44 6.46 -8.70
C SER A 236 -9.68 7.09 -9.86
N PHE A 237 -8.55 6.50 -10.28
CA PHE A 237 -7.76 6.99 -11.41
C PHE A 237 -8.55 7.01 -12.71
N ARG A 238 -9.35 5.97 -12.99
CA ARG A 238 -10.22 5.96 -14.17
C ARG A 238 -11.19 7.13 -14.24
N ARG A 239 -11.62 7.67 -13.09
CA ARG A 239 -12.54 8.81 -13.02
C ARG A 239 -11.83 10.16 -13.20
N THR A 240 -10.52 10.21 -13.01
CA THR A 240 -9.75 11.46 -12.99
C THR A 240 -8.67 11.52 -14.07
N ALA A 241 -8.47 10.45 -14.82
CA ALA A 241 -7.53 10.40 -15.94
C ALA A 241 -7.98 11.37 -17.05
N ILE A 242 -7.00 11.95 -17.74
CA ILE A 242 -7.29 12.88 -18.85
C ILE A 242 -8.07 12.12 -19.93
N GLY A 243 -9.19 12.69 -20.38
CA GLY A 243 -10.11 12.09 -21.33
C GLY A 243 -11.21 11.21 -20.72
N ALA A 244 -11.25 11.04 -19.39
CA ALA A 244 -12.37 10.38 -18.71
C ALA A 244 -13.65 11.21 -18.85
N ASN A 245 -14.80 10.53 -18.95
CA ASN A 245 -16.09 11.21 -18.90
C ASN A 245 -16.29 11.81 -17.50
N GLY A 246 -16.71 13.08 -17.43
CA GLY A 246 -17.07 13.69 -16.16
C GLY A 246 -18.20 12.94 -15.45
N ALA A 247 -18.35 13.17 -14.15
CA ALA A 247 -19.41 12.55 -13.36
C ALA A 247 -20.80 12.88 -13.96
N SER A 248 -21.78 12.00 -13.76
CA SER A 248 -23.19 12.24 -14.14
C SER A 248 -23.83 13.27 -13.18
N LEU A 249 -23.30 14.49 -13.17
CA LEU A 249 -23.82 15.65 -12.46
C LEU A 249 -24.35 16.62 -13.50
N ALA A 250 -25.58 17.09 -13.28
CA ALA A 250 -26.20 18.12 -14.08
C ALA A 250 -26.47 19.34 -13.18
N GLY A 251 -26.10 20.52 -13.67
CA GLY A 251 -26.36 21.79 -13.02
C GLY A 251 -26.96 22.78 -14.01
N GLN A 252 -27.75 23.73 -13.50
CA GLN A 252 -28.16 24.88 -14.28
C GLN A 252 -27.18 26.02 -14.02
N SER A 253 -26.72 26.68 -15.09
CA SER A 253 -26.01 27.96 -14.98
C SER A 253 -26.99 29.08 -14.62
N LEU A 254 -26.45 30.25 -14.27
CA LEU A 254 -27.22 31.42 -13.85
C LEU A 254 -28.17 31.96 -14.95
N ASP A 255 -27.97 31.58 -16.21
CA ASP A 255 -28.83 31.88 -17.36
C ASP A 255 -29.84 30.75 -17.67
N GLY A 256 -29.95 29.73 -16.81
CA GLY A 256 -30.91 28.62 -16.94
C GLY A 256 -30.50 27.51 -17.91
N LYS A 257 -29.28 27.58 -18.48
CA LYS A 257 -28.77 26.53 -19.38
C LYS A 257 -28.34 25.31 -18.57
N SER A 258 -28.75 24.12 -19.04
CA SER A 258 -28.34 22.86 -18.42
C SER A 258 -26.94 22.48 -18.90
N HIS A 259 -26.05 22.22 -17.95
CA HIS A 259 -24.71 21.71 -18.18
C HIS A 259 -24.57 20.36 -17.49
N ARG A 260 -24.12 19.35 -18.24
CA ARG A 260 -23.80 18.03 -17.69
C ARG A 260 -22.28 17.88 -17.67
N LEU A 261 -21.73 17.43 -16.56
CA LEU A 261 -20.28 17.21 -16.45
C LEU A 261 -19.83 16.02 -17.31
N GLU A 262 -20.69 15.03 -17.56
CA GLU A 262 -20.43 13.90 -18.47
C GLU A 262 -20.22 14.32 -19.94
N ASP A 263 -20.73 15.48 -20.36
CA ASP A 263 -20.50 16.05 -21.69
C ASP A 263 -19.13 16.74 -21.78
N SER A 264 -18.44 16.86 -20.66
CA SER A 264 -17.09 17.40 -20.55
C SER A 264 -16.08 16.26 -20.38
N LYS A 265 -14.98 16.30 -21.13
CA LYS A 265 -13.85 15.40 -20.93
C LYS A 265 -12.90 16.01 -19.89
N GLY A 266 -12.41 15.18 -18.97
CA GLY A 266 -11.32 15.54 -18.04
C GLY A 266 -9.99 15.73 -18.73
#